data_AF-A0A815W590-F1
#
_entry.id   AF-A0A815W590-F1
#
_cell.length_a   1.000
_cell.length_b   1.000
_cell.length_c   1.000
_cell.angle_alpha   90.00
_cell.angle_beta   90.00
_cell.angle_gamma   90.00
#
_symmetry.space_group_name_H-M   'P 1'
#
loop_
_entity.id
_entity.type
_entity.pdbx_description
1 polymer ?
#
loop_
_entity_poly.entity_id
_entity_poly.type
_entity_poly.pdbx_seq_one_letter_code
_entity_poly.pdbx_strand_id
1 'polypeptide(L)'
;AAGDFAVDRFECLRRLLLVHGAWCFTRTSELILYTFMHNCAYVFVIFYHQLYNGYSGAVSLHSLYLTLYSSLFTVLPQCAAALFDQHVPAERALHEPQLYEYTLHARCYRMWSYWINIFDAIWQSTVIFFLGYFSYRHESYMDVSSFGFSLAFCMIITSLIHVLIQTSRVDWSVIASIAFSLLVFLGFTLIFDTTCIQCIPGESPYKVSYETFRQGRFWFTSILSIITAMIPRFIVKSIYNTIRNPLM
;
A
#
# COMPACT_ATOMS: atom_id res chain seq x y z
N ALA A 1 34.57 24.99 7.88
CA ALA A 1 33.57 24.78 6.82
C ALA A 1 32.62 23.70 7.30
N ALA A 2 31.32 24.01 7.43
CA ALA A 2 30.31 23.02 7.81
C ALA A 2 29.73 22.44 6.51
N GLY A 3 30.10 21.20 6.18
CA GLY A 3 29.47 20.41 5.14
C GLY A 3 28.46 19.44 5.75
N ASP A 4 27.40 19.09 5.01
CA ASP A 4 26.36 18.16 5.49
C ASP A 4 26.90 16.74 5.75
N PHE A 5 28.00 16.37 5.08
CA PHE A 5 28.71 15.11 5.27
C PHE A 5 30.21 15.35 5.50
N ALA A 6 30.77 14.72 6.53
CA ALA A 6 32.21 14.68 6.76
C ALA A 6 32.80 13.43 6.08
N VAL A 7 33.76 13.63 5.18
CA VAL A 7 34.40 12.55 4.42
C VAL A 7 35.92 12.70 4.53
N ASP A 8 36.59 11.65 5.00
CA ASP A 8 38.04 11.68 5.28
C ASP A 8 38.92 11.72 4.02
N ARG A 9 38.49 11.06 2.93
CA ARG A 9 39.24 10.93 1.66
C ARG A 9 38.33 11.14 0.46
N PHE A 10 38.84 11.79 -0.58
CA PHE A 10 38.08 12.06 -1.81
C PHE A 10 37.60 10.78 -2.52
N GLU A 11 38.31 9.66 -2.37
CA GLU A 11 37.87 8.36 -2.91
C GLU A 11 36.53 7.88 -2.32
N CYS A 12 36.27 8.16 -1.04
CA CYS A 12 35.01 7.80 -0.38
C CYS A 12 33.81 8.55 -0.99
N LEU A 13 34.04 9.73 -1.58
CA LEU A 13 33.00 10.51 -2.24
C LEU A 13 32.39 9.74 -3.42
N ARG A 14 33.21 8.97 -4.16
CA ARG A 14 32.74 8.15 -5.29
C ARG A 14 31.68 7.14 -4.82
N ARG A 15 31.93 6.44 -3.72
CA ARG A 15 31.00 5.45 -3.17
C ARG A 15 29.80 6.08 -2.49
N LEU A 16 29.98 7.21 -1.81
CA LEU A 16 28.88 7.94 -1.17
C LEU A 16 27.86 8.41 -2.22
N LEU A 17 28.33 9.03 -3.30
CA LEU A 17 27.46 9.65 -4.29
C LEU A 17 26.81 8.61 -5.23
N LEU A 18 27.60 7.70 -5.81
CA LEU A 18 27.10 6.71 -6.78
C LEU A 18 26.22 5.63 -6.14
N VAL A 19 26.55 5.18 -4.93
CA VAL A 19 25.81 4.10 -4.27
C VAL A 19 24.74 4.67 -3.33
N HIS A 20 25.14 5.41 -2.29
CA HIS A 20 24.21 5.85 -1.26
C HIS A 20 23.30 6.96 -1.75
N GLY A 21 23.80 7.89 -2.57
CA GLY A 21 23.00 8.94 -3.19
C GLY A 21 21.92 8.38 -4.11
N ALA A 22 22.29 7.48 -5.03
CA ALA A 22 21.34 6.85 -5.94
C ALA A 22 20.28 6.01 -5.22
N TRP A 23 20.68 5.24 -4.20
CA TRP A 23 19.76 4.47 -3.38
C TRP A 23 18.82 5.38 -2.60
N CYS A 24 19.34 6.39 -1.90
CA CYS A 24 18.52 7.32 -1.12
C CYS A 24 17.47 8.02 -2.00
N PHE A 25 17.88 8.50 -3.18
CA PHE A 25 16.98 9.15 -4.12
C PHE A 25 15.87 8.21 -4.60
N THR A 26 16.23 6.99 -5.04
CA THR A 26 15.26 6.02 -5.57
C THR A 26 14.28 5.58 -4.50
N ARG A 27 14.78 5.20 -3.32
CA ARG A 27 13.96 4.73 -2.19
C ARG A 27 13.00 5.79 -1.68
N THR A 28 13.48 7.03 -1.54
CA THR A 28 12.65 8.15 -1.08
C THR A 28 11.56 8.47 -2.11
N SER A 29 11.91 8.47 -3.39
CA SER A 29 10.94 8.77 -4.48
C SER A 29 9.83 7.73 -4.53
N GLU A 30 10.17 6.44 -4.43
CA GLU A 30 9.20 5.35 -4.42
C GLU A 30 8.32 5.37 -3.17
N LEU A 31 8.92 5.61 -1.99
CA LEU A 31 8.17 5.75 -0.75
C LEU A 31 7.11 6.84 -0.86
N ILE A 32 7.49 8.02 -1.33
CA ILE A 32 6.57 9.15 -1.52
C ILE A 32 5.43 8.74 -2.46
N LEU A 33 5.74 8.11 -3.59
CA LEU A 33 4.74 7.71 -4.58
C LEU A 33 3.74 6.71 -4.03
N TYR A 34 4.21 5.68 -3.32
CA TYR A 34 3.33 4.66 -2.74
C TYR A 34 2.50 5.24 -1.60
N THR A 35 3.08 6.08 -0.76
CA THR A 35 2.32 6.77 0.28
C THR A 35 1.22 7.63 -0.33
N PHE A 36 1.48 8.39 -1.40
CA PHE A 36 0.44 9.17 -2.08
C PHE A 36 -0.62 8.28 -2.73
N MET A 37 -0.21 7.25 -3.48
CA MET A 37 -1.11 6.29 -4.13
C MET A 37 -2.06 5.66 -3.12
N HIS A 38 -1.52 5.19 -1.99
CA HIS A 38 -2.27 4.45 -1.01
C HIS A 38 -3.25 5.33 -0.22
N ASN A 39 -2.80 6.51 0.21
CA ASN A 39 -3.67 7.50 0.84
C ASN A 39 -4.78 7.94 -0.12
N CYS A 40 -4.45 8.13 -1.41
CA CYS A 40 -5.41 8.47 -2.44
C CYS A 40 -6.49 7.40 -2.61
N ALA A 41 -6.10 6.12 -2.74
CA ALA A 41 -7.04 5.01 -2.85
C ALA A 41 -8.00 4.97 -1.64
N TYR A 42 -7.46 5.13 -0.44
CA TYR A 42 -8.24 5.14 0.78
C TYR A 42 -9.25 6.30 0.85
N VAL A 43 -8.82 7.53 0.52
CA VAL A 43 -9.73 8.69 0.46
C VAL A 43 -10.83 8.47 -0.58
N PHE A 44 -10.51 7.87 -1.74
CA PHE A 44 -11.52 7.58 -2.76
C PHE A 44 -12.56 6.55 -2.31
N VAL A 45 -12.20 5.53 -1.53
CA VAL A 45 -13.18 4.58 -0.96
C VAL A 45 -14.18 5.32 -0.07
N ILE A 46 -13.70 6.22 0.80
CA ILE A 46 -14.57 7.04 1.65
C ILE A 46 -15.43 7.96 0.80
N PHE A 47 -14.86 8.59 -0.24
CA PHE A 47 -15.58 9.44 -1.17
C PHE A 47 -16.73 8.70 -1.86
N TYR A 48 -16.49 7.49 -2.38
CA TYR A 48 -17.54 6.68 -3.00
C TYR A 48 -18.65 6.34 -2.01
N HIS A 49 -18.31 6.03 -0.76
CA HIS A 49 -19.31 5.81 0.27
C HIS A 49 -20.20 7.03 0.53
N GLN A 50 -19.65 8.25 0.52
CA GLN A 50 -20.44 9.48 0.71
C GLN A 50 -21.50 9.68 -0.38
N LEU A 51 -21.25 9.22 -1.61
CA LEU A 51 -22.22 9.30 -2.71
C LEU A 51 -23.50 8.51 -2.42
N TYR A 52 -23.39 7.39 -1.69
CA TYR A 52 -24.53 6.52 -1.37
C TYR A 52 -25.22 6.88 -0.04
N ASN A 53 -24.53 7.61 0.84
CA ASN A 53 -25.06 8.02 2.14
C ASN A 53 -25.68 9.43 2.15
N GLY A 54 -26.02 9.97 0.97
CA GLY A 54 -26.64 11.29 0.83
C GLY A 54 -25.77 12.43 1.32
N TYR A 55 -24.45 12.28 1.29
CA TYR A 55 -23.47 13.26 1.79
C TYR A 55 -23.63 13.63 3.28
N SER A 56 -24.17 12.70 4.09
CA SER A 56 -24.34 12.89 5.53
C SER A 56 -23.03 13.00 6.32
N GLY A 57 -21.88 12.71 5.69
CA GLY A 57 -20.57 12.68 6.35
C GLY A 57 -20.32 11.40 7.16
N ALA A 58 -21.30 10.50 7.25
CA ALA A 58 -21.15 9.21 7.91
C ALA A 58 -20.20 8.30 7.11
N VAL A 59 -19.28 7.62 7.80
CA VAL A 59 -18.27 6.76 7.18
C VAL A 59 -18.55 5.30 7.57
N SER A 60 -18.55 4.38 6.60
CA SER A 60 -18.73 2.94 6.86
C SER A 60 -17.56 2.35 7.66
N LEU A 61 -16.37 2.89 7.45
CA LEU A 61 -15.16 2.51 8.18
C LEU A 61 -15.17 3.14 9.55
N HIS A 62 -14.97 2.32 10.57
CA HIS A 62 -14.92 2.76 11.95
C HIS A 62 -13.73 3.70 12.20
N SER A 63 -13.90 4.75 13.01
CA SER A 63 -12.93 5.85 13.24
C SER A 63 -11.53 5.39 13.68
N LEU A 64 -11.45 4.34 14.49
CA LEU A 64 -10.16 3.76 14.90
C LEU A 64 -9.49 3.02 13.74
N TYR A 65 -10.25 2.27 12.93
CA TYR A 65 -9.70 1.66 11.72
C TYR A 65 -9.22 2.72 10.73
N LEU A 66 -9.96 3.82 10.60
CA LEU A 66 -9.54 4.93 9.75
C LEU A 66 -8.16 5.47 10.16
N THR A 67 -7.98 5.74 11.45
CA THR A 67 -6.73 6.31 12.00
C THR A 67 -5.56 5.31 11.97
N LEU A 68 -5.82 4.06 12.33
CA LEU A 68 -4.80 3.00 12.37
C LEU A 68 -4.37 2.56 10.98
N TYR A 69 -5.28 2.61 10.00
CA TYR A 69 -4.97 2.33 8.61
C TYR A 69 -3.91 3.29 8.06
N SER A 70 -4.09 4.61 8.25
CA SER A 70 -3.14 5.61 7.78
C SER A 70 -1.80 5.61 8.53
N SER A 71 -1.74 5.00 9.71
CA SER A 71 -0.56 5.10 10.59
C SER A 71 0.23 3.80 10.74
N LEU A 72 -0.40 2.71 11.16
CA LEU A 72 0.32 1.51 11.64
C LEU A 72 0.29 0.37 10.63
N PHE A 73 -0.87 0.11 10.02
CA PHE A 73 -1.03 -1.06 9.17
C PHE A 73 -0.28 -0.93 7.83
N THR A 74 -0.16 0.29 7.31
CA THR A 74 0.28 0.50 5.92
C THR A 74 1.68 1.11 5.81
N VAL A 75 2.07 1.95 6.78
CA VAL A 75 3.37 2.65 6.76
C VAL A 75 4.54 1.70 6.97
N LEU A 76 4.44 0.76 7.92
CA LEU A 76 5.53 -0.16 8.23
C LEU A 76 6.00 -1.01 7.02
N PRO A 77 5.12 -1.71 6.30
CA PRO A 77 5.54 -2.49 5.13
C PRO A 77 6.03 -1.60 3.97
N GLN A 78 5.44 -0.41 3.80
CA GLN A 78 5.90 0.56 2.78
C GLN A 78 7.30 1.07 3.09
N CYS A 79 7.57 1.45 4.34
CA CYS A 79 8.88 1.89 4.79
C CYS A 79 9.91 0.76 4.71
N ALA A 80 9.55 -0.46 5.12
CA ALA A 80 10.46 -1.61 5.04
C ALA A 80 10.80 -1.94 3.58
N ALA A 81 9.82 -1.98 2.68
CA ALA A 81 10.07 -2.16 1.26
C ALA A 81 10.96 -1.05 0.72
N ALA A 82 10.68 0.22 1.00
CA ALA A 82 11.50 1.34 0.54
C ALA A 82 12.94 1.31 1.11
N LEU A 83 13.12 0.94 2.38
CA LEU A 83 14.44 0.94 3.03
C LEU A 83 15.32 -0.21 2.57
N PHE A 84 14.74 -1.39 2.38
CA PHE A 84 15.49 -2.60 2.06
C PHE A 84 15.57 -2.89 0.55
N ASP A 85 14.71 -2.31 -0.29
CA ASP A 85 14.78 -2.57 -1.72
C ASP A 85 16.09 -2.04 -2.32
N GLN A 86 16.70 -2.88 -3.15
CA GLN A 86 17.97 -2.67 -3.82
C GLN A 86 17.79 -2.96 -5.30
N HIS A 87 17.44 -1.92 -6.04
CA HIS A 87 17.29 -1.98 -7.50
C HIS A 87 18.60 -2.35 -8.21
N VAL A 88 19.74 -1.87 -7.69
CA VAL A 88 21.07 -2.07 -8.26
C VAL A 88 22.07 -2.41 -7.15
N PRO A 89 22.82 -3.52 -7.24
CA PRO A 89 23.81 -3.87 -6.23
C PRO A 89 24.98 -2.87 -6.23
N ALA A 90 25.59 -2.66 -5.06
CA ALA A 90 26.63 -1.64 -4.87
C ALA A 90 27.84 -1.80 -5.80
N GLU A 91 28.24 -3.05 -6.08
CA GLU A 91 29.35 -3.36 -6.99
C GLU A 91 29.07 -2.89 -8.41
N ARG A 92 27.85 -3.15 -8.91
CA ARG A 92 27.43 -2.74 -10.25
C ARG A 92 27.28 -1.23 -10.35
N ALA A 93 26.74 -0.58 -9.32
CA ALA A 93 26.64 0.88 -9.26
C ALA A 93 28.02 1.58 -9.27
N LEU A 94 29.07 0.93 -8.77
CA LEU A 94 30.44 1.45 -8.81
C LEU A 94 31.15 1.19 -10.14
N HIS A 95 30.84 0.07 -10.80
CA HIS A 95 31.45 -0.31 -12.07
C HIS A 95 30.81 0.40 -13.28
N GLU A 96 29.51 0.68 -13.21
CA GLU A 96 28.72 1.31 -14.28
C GLU A 96 28.19 2.69 -13.84
N PRO A 97 29.02 3.75 -13.84
CA PRO A 97 28.58 5.08 -13.40
C PRO A 97 27.48 5.70 -14.28
N GLN A 98 27.27 5.19 -15.49
CA GLN A 98 26.18 5.58 -16.38
C GLN A 98 24.79 5.34 -15.76
N LEU A 99 24.65 4.37 -14.86
CA LEU A 99 23.40 4.15 -14.13
C LEU A 99 23.02 5.34 -13.24
N TYR A 100 24.00 6.10 -12.76
CA TYR A 100 23.75 7.29 -11.95
C TYR A 100 23.10 8.42 -12.75
N GLU A 101 23.36 8.49 -14.06
CA GLU A 101 22.75 9.49 -14.95
C GLU A 101 21.22 9.33 -15.02
N TYR A 102 20.72 8.10 -14.85
CA TYR A 102 19.29 7.81 -14.76
C TYR A 102 18.65 8.45 -13.51
N THR A 103 19.34 8.40 -12.36
CA THR A 103 18.90 9.07 -11.13
C THR A 103 19.08 10.59 -11.19
N LEU A 104 20.17 11.08 -11.81
CA LEU A 104 20.48 12.50 -11.92
C LEU A 104 19.43 13.26 -12.75
N HIS A 105 18.96 12.66 -13.84
CA HIS A 105 17.91 13.24 -14.68
C HIS A 105 16.49 13.01 -14.17
N ALA A 106 16.33 12.51 -12.93
CA ALA A 106 15.07 12.13 -12.34
C ALA A 106 14.20 11.26 -13.28
N ARG A 107 14.82 10.42 -14.13
CA ARG A 107 14.07 9.60 -15.10
C ARG A 107 13.22 8.55 -14.40
N CYS A 108 13.60 8.15 -13.17
CA CYS A 108 12.76 7.36 -12.28
C CYS A 108 11.44 8.06 -11.92
N TYR A 109 11.46 9.39 -11.81
CA TYR A 109 10.37 10.18 -11.22
C TYR A 109 9.97 11.34 -12.13
N ARG A 110 9.30 11.01 -13.24
CA ARG A 110 8.60 12.00 -14.06
C ARG A 110 7.22 12.29 -13.47
N MET A 111 6.72 13.51 -13.68
CA MET A 111 5.34 13.89 -13.33
C MET A 111 4.29 12.91 -13.89
N TRP A 112 4.57 12.29 -15.03
CA TRP A 112 3.73 11.23 -15.60
C TRP A 112 3.61 9.99 -14.71
N SER A 113 4.70 9.55 -14.08
CA SER A 113 4.68 8.41 -13.15
C SER A 113 3.74 8.68 -11.98
N TYR A 114 3.70 9.92 -11.47
CA TYR A 114 2.76 10.31 -10.43
C TYR A 114 1.31 10.11 -10.85
N TRP A 115 0.90 10.66 -11.99
CA TRP A 115 -0.47 10.52 -12.49
C TRP A 115 -0.87 9.08 -12.77
N ILE A 116 0.04 8.25 -13.31
CA ILE A 116 -0.22 6.83 -13.53
C ILE A 116 -0.53 6.12 -12.20
N ASN A 117 0.22 6.41 -11.14
CA ASN A 117 -0.05 5.83 -9.82
C ASN A 117 -1.37 6.37 -9.22
N ILE A 118 -1.73 7.64 -9.45
CA ILE A 118 -3.04 8.16 -9.03
C ILE A 118 -4.19 7.46 -9.77
N PHE A 119 -4.08 7.22 -11.08
CA PHE A 119 -5.09 6.46 -11.81
C PHE A 119 -5.20 5.01 -11.33
N ASP A 120 -4.07 4.38 -10.98
CA ASP A 120 -4.03 3.04 -10.38
C ASP A 120 -4.72 3.04 -9.00
N ALA A 121 -4.50 4.07 -8.17
CA ALA A 121 -5.20 4.26 -6.90
C ALA A 121 -6.71 4.40 -7.05
N ILE A 122 -7.15 5.20 -8.03
CA ILE A 122 -8.57 5.37 -8.37
C ILE A 122 -9.16 4.04 -8.83
N TRP A 123 -8.45 3.28 -9.66
CA TRP A 123 -8.91 1.96 -10.10
C TRP A 123 -9.08 0.99 -8.91
N GLN A 124 -8.04 0.84 -8.09
CA GLN A 124 -8.06 -0.09 -6.95
C GLN A 124 -9.19 0.24 -5.97
N SER A 125 -9.35 1.52 -5.62
CA SER A 125 -10.43 1.98 -4.73
C SER A 125 -11.82 1.79 -5.33
N THR A 126 -11.98 2.04 -6.64
CA THR A 126 -13.23 1.81 -7.37
C THR A 126 -13.60 0.33 -7.32
N VAL A 127 -12.68 -0.55 -7.70
CA VAL A 127 -12.93 -2.00 -7.73
C VAL A 127 -13.30 -2.53 -6.35
N ILE A 128 -12.55 -2.16 -5.31
CA ILE A 128 -12.81 -2.63 -3.95
C ILE A 128 -14.18 -2.14 -3.45
N PHE A 129 -14.50 -0.85 -3.65
CA PHE A 129 -15.77 -0.30 -3.20
C PHE A 129 -16.97 -0.88 -3.97
N PHE A 130 -16.93 -0.86 -5.31
CA PHE A 130 -18.07 -1.27 -6.12
C PHE A 130 -18.31 -2.77 -6.06
N LEU A 131 -17.27 -3.62 -6.08
CA LEU A 131 -17.47 -5.07 -5.93
C LEU A 131 -18.01 -5.44 -4.55
N GLY A 132 -17.53 -4.78 -3.49
CA GLY A 132 -18.12 -4.92 -2.15
C GLY A 132 -19.60 -4.50 -2.17
N TYR A 133 -19.88 -3.30 -2.67
CA TYR A 133 -21.24 -2.75 -2.71
C TYR A 133 -22.21 -3.65 -3.49
N PHE A 134 -21.85 -4.09 -4.70
CA PHE A 134 -22.70 -4.97 -5.51
C PHE A 134 -22.94 -6.33 -4.86
N SER A 135 -21.94 -6.87 -4.15
CA SER A 135 -22.13 -8.15 -3.48
C SER A 135 -23.06 -8.07 -2.27
N TYR A 136 -23.09 -6.94 -1.56
CA TYR A 136 -23.87 -6.79 -0.33
C TYR A 136 -25.20 -6.06 -0.52
N ARG A 137 -25.44 -5.42 -1.67
CA ARG A 137 -26.66 -4.62 -1.95
C ARG A 137 -27.98 -5.38 -1.77
N HIS A 138 -28.00 -6.69 -1.99
CA HIS A 138 -29.24 -7.50 -1.98
C HIS A 138 -29.47 -8.21 -0.64
N GLU A 139 -28.59 -8.01 0.35
CA GLU A 139 -28.72 -8.67 1.65
C GLU A 139 -29.26 -7.72 2.70
N SER A 140 -30.41 -8.08 3.29
CA SER A 140 -31.08 -7.30 4.33
C SER A 140 -30.44 -7.43 5.73
N TYR A 141 -29.41 -8.28 5.87
CA TYR A 141 -28.85 -8.68 7.17
C TYR A 141 -27.44 -8.16 7.43
N MET A 142 -26.81 -7.48 6.46
CA MET A 142 -25.46 -6.93 6.66
C MET A 142 -25.54 -5.52 7.21
N ASP A 143 -25.04 -5.36 8.44
CA ASP A 143 -24.87 -4.07 9.07
C ASP A 143 -23.79 -3.24 8.36
N VAL A 144 -23.92 -1.92 8.43
CA VAL A 144 -22.96 -0.96 7.83
C VAL A 144 -21.54 -1.22 8.36
N SER A 145 -21.44 -1.63 9.62
CA SER A 145 -20.18 -2.01 10.28
C SER A 145 -19.48 -3.20 9.61
N SER A 146 -20.23 -4.24 9.21
CA SER A 146 -19.70 -5.43 8.54
C SER A 146 -19.20 -5.10 7.14
N PHE A 147 -19.92 -4.22 6.43
CA PHE A 147 -19.49 -3.71 5.13
C PHE A 147 -18.19 -2.91 5.25
N GLY A 148 -18.12 -2.01 6.24
CA GLY A 148 -16.90 -1.26 6.55
C GLY A 148 -15.71 -2.17 6.84
N PHE A 149 -15.89 -3.18 7.69
CA PHE A 149 -14.85 -4.16 7.98
C PHE A 149 -14.37 -4.88 6.72
N SER A 150 -15.28 -5.30 5.86
CA SER A 150 -14.93 -5.97 4.60
C SER A 150 -14.09 -5.06 3.68
N LEU A 151 -14.48 -3.80 3.53
CA LEU A 151 -13.70 -2.82 2.77
C LEU A 151 -12.30 -2.62 3.37
N ALA A 152 -12.20 -2.48 4.70
CA ALA A 152 -10.92 -2.32 5.39
C ALA A 152 -9.99 -3.52 5.13
N PHE A 153 -10.53 -4.73 5.25
CA PHE A 153 -9.79 -5.96 4.99
C PHE A 153 -9.25 -6.00 3.56
N CYS A 154 -10.12 -5.78 2.56
CA CYS A 154 -9.70 -5.79 1.15
C CYS A 154 -8.65 -4.73 0.86
N MET A 155 -8.79 -3.52 1.42
CA MET A 155 -7.84 -2.43 1.24
C MET A 155 -6.46 -2.77 1.83
N ILE A 156 -6.41 -3.34 3.03
CA ILE A 156 -5.14 -3.70 3.68
C ILE A 156 -4.47 -4.82 2.91
N ILE A 157 -5.18 -5.91 2.59
CA ILE A 157 -4.59 -7.04 1.86
C ILE A 157 -4.11 -6.60 0.47
N THR A 158 -4.90 -5.79 -0.24
CA THR A 158 -4.50 -5.23 -1.54
C THR A 158 -3.23 -4.39 -1.41
N SER A 159 -3.09 -3.59 -0.35
CA SER A 159 -1.88 -2.79 -0.10
C SER A 159 -0.64 -3.63 0.13
N LEU A 160 -0.77 -4.72 0.90
CA LEU A 160 0.34 -5.63 1.20
C LEU A 160 0.80 -6.37 -0.06
N ILE A 161 -0.17 -6.81 -0.88
CA ILE A 161 0.12 -7.45 -2.17
C ILE A 161 0.73 -6.45 -3.14
N HIS A 162 0.27 -5.20 -3.17
CA HIS A 162 0.85 -4.16 -4.02
C HIS A 162 2.32 -3.92 -3.67
N VAL A 163 2.65 -3.80 -2.39
CA VAL A 163 4.03 -3.68 -1.91
C VAL A 163 4.87 -4.89 -2.35
N LEU A 164 4.33 -6.11 -2.22
CA LEU A 164 5.00 -7.34 -2.62
C LEU A 164 5.29 -7.40 -4.13
N ILE A 165 4.31 -7.02 -4.97
CA ILE A 165 4.47 -6.98 -6.43
C ILE A 165 5.50 -5.94 -6.83
N GLN A 166 5.54 -4.81 -6.13
CA GLN A 166 6.34 -3.67 -6.51
C GLN A 166 7.81 -3.82 -6.12
N THR A 167 8.09 -4.46 -4.99
CA THR A 167 9.44 -4.71 -4.49
C THR A 167 10.24 -5.56 -5.49
N SER A 168 11.45 -5.11 -5.85
CA SER A 168 12.29 -5.82 -6.82
C SER A 168 12.99 -7.03 -6.21
N ARG A 169 13.49 -6.91 -4.97
CA ARG A 169 14.07 -8.03 -4.21
C ARG A 169 13.30 -8.27 -2.92
N VAL A 170 12.66 -9.43 -2.84
CA VAL A 170 11.93 -9.83 -1.64
C VAL A 170 12.91 -10.39 -0.62
N ASP A 171 13.42 -9.52 0.24
CA ASP A 171 14.26 -9.91 1.37
C ASP A 171 13.41 -10.37 2.56
N TRP A 172 14.03 -11.13 3.47
CA TRP A 172 13.39 -11.60 4.70
C TRP A 172 12.78 -10.46 5.52
N SER A 173 13.41 -9.29 5.55
CA SER A 173 12.92 -8.10 6.23
C SER A 173 11.59 -7.61 5.67
N VAL A 174 11.41 -7.66 4.33
CA VAL A 174 10.17 -7.25 3.67
C VAL A 174 9.06 -8.24 4.00
N ILE A 175 9.34 -9.55 3.91
CA ILE A 175 8.37 -10.60 4.28
C ILE A 175 7.97 -10.46 5.76
N ALA A 176 8.94 -10.27 6.65
CA ALA A 176 8.69 -10.07 8.07
C ALA A 176 7.83 -8.83 8.35
N SER A 177 8.06 -7.72 7.62
CA SER A 177 7.26 -6.50 7.75
C SER A 177 5.80 -6.69 7.30
N ILE A 178 5.58 -7.44 6.21
CA ILE A 178 4.25 -7.77 5.69
C ILE A 178 3.52 -8.68 6.68
N ALA A 179 4.21 -9.73 7.16
CA ALA A 179 3.65 -10.67 8.14
C ALA A 179 3.33 -9.95 9.46
N PHE A 180 4.20 -9.06 9.93
CA PHE A 180 3.96 -8.25 11.11
C PHE A 180 2.74 -7.35 10.94
N SER A 181 2.62 -6.64 9.81
CA SER A 181 1.44 -5.80 9.53
C SER A 181 0.14 -6.63 9.55
N LEU A 182 0.14 -7.80 8.91
CA LEU A 182 -1.01 -8.69 8.91
C LEU A 182 -1.36 -9.19 10.32
N LEU A 183 -0.36 -9.56 11.12
CA LEU A 183 -0.56 -10.00 12.50
C LEU A 183 -1.08 -8.87 13.40
N VAL A 184 -0.57 -7.64 13.25
CA VAL A 184 -1.06 -6.49 14.01
C VAL A 184 -2.49 -6.15 13.61
N PHE A 185 -2.83 -6.22 12.33
CA PHE A 185 -4.21 -6.06 11.87
C PHE A 185 -5.13 -7.13 12.47
N LEU A 186 -4.81 -8.41 12.31
CA LEU A 186 -5.62 -9.51 12.86
C LEU A 186 -5.73 -9.41 14.39
N GLY A 187 -4.63 -9.16 15.09
CA GLY A 187 -4.59 -8.97 16.53
C GLY A 187 -5.45 -7.79 16.98
N PHE A 188 -5.35 -6.64 16.30
CA PHE A 188 -6.20 -5.48 16.56
C PHE A 188 -7.67 -5.82 16.36
N THR A 189 -8.02 -6.50 15.27
CA THR A 189 -9.42 -6.85 14.96
C THR A 189 -10.02 -7.76 16.04
N LEU A 190 -9.28 -8.77 16.53
CA LEU A 190 -9.72 -9.68 17.59
C LEU A 190 -9.85 -8.98 18.95
N ILE A 191 -8.89 -8.12 19.30
CA ILE A 191 -8.95 -7.34 20.54
C ILE A 191 -10.15 -6.39 20.48
N PHE A 192 -10.33 -5.69 19.37
CA PHE A 192 -11.41 -4.72 19.19
C PHE A 192 -12.79 -5.39 19.26
N ASP A 193 -12.96 -6.54 18.61
CA ASP A 193 -14.21 -7.31 18.57
C ASP A 193 -14.64 -7.84 19.96
N THR A 194 -13.66 -8.15 20.83
CA THR A 194 -13.91 -8.72 22.17
C THR A 194 -14.00 -7.69 23.29
N THR A 195 -13.21 -6.62 23.24
CA THR A 195 -13.08 -5.66 24.35
C THR A 195 -14.03 -4.47 24.24
N CYS A 196 -14.51 -4.17 23.03
CA CYS A 196 -15.18 -2.91 22.75
C CYS A 196 -16.68 -3.07 22.48
N ILE A 197 -17.43 -3.44 23.53
CA ILE A 197 -18.89 -3.65 23.44
C ILE A 197 -19.67 -2.32 23.44
N GLN A 198 -19.14 -1.28 24.12
CA GLN A 198 -19.77 0.05 24.26
C GLN A 198 -18.75 1.21 24.26
N CYS A 199 -17.58 1.10 23.63
CA CYS A 199 -16.61 2.22 23.70
C CYS A 199 -17.10 3.50 23.03
N ILE A 200 -18.06 3.39 22.10
CA ILE A 200 -18.55 4.53 21.31
C ILE A 200 -20.08 4.49 21.30
N PRO A 201 -20.76 5.60 21.64
CA PRO A 201 -22.20 5.67 21.61
C PRO A 201 -22.72 5.58 20.17
N GLY A 202 -23.59 4.60 19.89
CA GLY A 202 -24.33 4.48 18.63
C GLY A 202 -23.85 3.38 17.66
N GLU A 203 -22.69 2.77 17.89
CA GLU A 203 -22.18 1.63 17.11
C GLU A 203 -21.78 0.48 18.04
N SER A 204 -22.28 -0.73 17.81
CA SER A 204 -21.84 -1.93 18.55
C SER A 204 -20.96 -2.80 17.64
N PRO A 205 -19.63 -2.65 17.65
CA PRO A 205 -18.72 -3.45 16.83
C PRO A 205 -18.53 -4.89 17.35
N TYR A 206 -19.33 -5.33 18.31
CA TYR A 206 -19.24 -6.64 18.93
C TYR A 206 -19.58 -7.75 17.93
N LYS A 207 -18.65 -8.71 17.74
CA LYS A 207 -18.75 -9.87 16.83
C LYS A 207 -18.86 -9.56 15.34
N VAL A 208 -18.66 -8.32 14.90
CA VAL A 208 -18.72 -7.94 13.48
C VAL A 208 -17.67 -8.71 12.67
N SER A 209 -16.45 -8.84 13.19
CA SER A 209 -15.36 -9.52 12.47
C SER A 209 -15.62 -11.03 12.38
N TYR A 210 -16.09 -11.62 13.48
CA TYR A 210 -16.40 -13.05 13.58
C TYR A 210 -17.53 -13.46 12.61
N GLU A 211 -18.63 -12.71 12.60
CA GLU A 211 -19.76 -13.00 11.71
C GLU A 211 -19.39 -12.75 10.23
N THR A 212 -18.56 -11.75 9.94
CA THR A 212 -18.10 -11.49 8.57
C THR A 212 -17.19 -12.60 8.05
N PHE A 213 -16.22 -13.08 8.85
CA PHE A 213 -15.31 -14.16 8.45
C PHE A 213 -16.00 -15.51 8.25
N ARG A 214 -17.13 -15.75 8.93
CA ARG A 214 -17.91 -16.98 8.82
C ARG A 214 -18.65 -17.08 7.47
N GLN A 215 -18.85 -15.97 6.78
CA GLN A 215 -19.57 -15.95 5.52
C GLN A 215 -18.65 -16.30 4.35
N GLY A 216 -18.97 -17.36 3.60
CA GLY A 216 -18.20 -17.75 2.40
C GLY A 216 -18.19 -16.67 1.30
N ARG A 217 -19.25 -15.85 1.22
CA ARG A 217 -19.36 -14.74 0.27
C ARG A 217 -18.32 -13.65 0.52
N PHE A 218 -18.00 -13.39 1.79
CA PHE A 218 -16.94 -12.44 2.15
C PHE A 218 -15.58 -12.85 1.56
N TRP A 219 -15.21 -14.13 1.66
CA TRP A 219 -13.95 -14.60 1.08
C TRP A 219 -13.94 -14.52 -0.43
N PHE A 220 -15.03 -14.92 -1.09
CA PHE A 220 -15.14 -14.87 -2.55
C PHE A 220 -15.02 -13.43 -3.08
N THR A 221 -15.76 -12.50 -2.48
CA THR A 221 -15.75 -11.08 -2.86
C THR A 221 -14.40 -10.43 -2.58
N SER A 222 -13.79 -10.75 -1.44
CA SER A 222 -12.46 -10.25 -1.08
C SER A 222 -11.42 -10.71 -2.09
N ILE A 223 -11.34 -12.02 -2.37
CA ILE A 223 -10.40 -12.58 -3.34
C ILE A 223 -10.63 -11.99 -4.73
N LEU A 224 -11.89 -11.92 -5.18
CA LEU A 224 -12.24 -11.34 -6.47
C LEU A 224 -11.81 -9.87 -6.56
N SER A 225 -12.10 -9.08 -5.53
CA SER A 225 -11.74 -7.66 -5.49
C SER A 225 -10.23 -7.44 -5.52
N ILE A 226 -9.47 -8.23 -4.77
CA ILE A 226 -8.00 -8.16 -4.74
C ILE A 226 -7.42 -8.52 -6.10
N ILE A 227 -7.90 -9.61 -6.73
CA ILE A 227 -7.43 -10.02 -8.05
C ILE A 227 -7.72 -8.91 -9.07
N THR A 228 -8.97 -8.45 -9.16
CA THR A 228 -9.35 -7.42 -10.13
C THR A 228 -8.64 -6.08 -9.90
N ALA A 229 -8.39 -5.71 -8.65
CA ALA A 229 -7.65 -4.50 -8.31
C ALA A 229 -6.18 -4.58 -8.76
N MET A 230 -5.55 -5.76 -8.67
CA MET A 230 -4.13 -5.94 -8.99
C MET A 230 -3.82 -6.22 -10.46
N ILE A 231 -4.81 -6.66 -11.26
CA ILE A 231 -4.64 -7.02 -12.67
C ILE A 231 -3.91 -5.94 -13.49
N PRO A 232 -4.33 -4.66 -13.50
CA PRO A 232 -3.72 -3.67 -14.39
C PRO A 232 -2.24 -3.45 -14.06
N ARG A 233 -1.91 -3.38 -12.77
CA ARG A 233 -0.54 -3.17 -12.31
C ARG A 233 0.34 -4.35 -12.65
N PHE A 234 -0.15 -5.57 -12.45
CA PHE A 234 0.57 -6.79 -12.80
C PHE A 234 0.86 -6.87 -14.30
N ILE A 235 -0.14 -6.56 -15.15
CA ILE A 235 0.01 -6.53 -16.62
C ILE A 235 1.05 -5.49 -17.02
N VAL A 236 0.94 -4.25 -16.52
CA VAL A 236 1.87 -3.17 -16.87
C VAL A 236 3.30 -3.52 -16.46
N LYS A 237 3.50 -4.06 -15.24
CA LYS A 237 4.83 -4.46 -14.77
C LYS A 237 5.39 -5.64 -15.57
N SER A 238 4.56 -6.61 -15.92
CA SER A 238 4.95 -7.74 -16.76
C SER A 238 5.39 -7.28 -18.15
N ILE A 239 4.59 -6.44 -18.81
CA ILE A 239 4.92 -5.86 -20.13
C ILE A 239 6.21 -5.04 -20.04
N TYR A 240 6.35 -4.21 -19.02
CA TYR A 240 7.54 -3.38 -18.83
C TYR A 240 8.81 -4.24 -18.69
N ASN A 241 8.76 -5.28 -17.86
CA ASN A 241 9.88 -6.20 -17.66
C ASN A 241 10.20 -7.03 -18.91
N THR A 242 9.21 -7.39 -19.72
CA THR A 242 9.42 -8.12 -20.98
C THR A 242 10.02 -7.23 -22.07
N ILE A 243 9.56 -5.99 -22.20
CA ILE A 243 10.07 -5.05 -23.22
C ILE A 243 11.48 -4.57 -22.84
N ARG A 244 11.75 -4.39 -21.55
CA ARG A 244 13.06 -3.98 -21.03
C ARG A 244 13.87 -5.23 -20.63
N ASN A 245 14.41 -5.94 -21.63
CA ASN A 245 15.30 -7.09 -21.42
C ASN A 245 16.52 -6.75 -20.50
N PRO A 246 17.10 -7.73 -19.78
CA PRO A 246 17.78 -7.59 -18.48
C PRO A 246 19.24 -7.08 -18.51
N LEU A 247 19.61 -6.29 -19.51
CA LEU A 247 20.99 -5.79 -19.69
C LEU A 247 21.19 -4.30 -19.32
N MET A 248 20.28 -3.74 -18.53
CA MET A 248 20.50 -2.50 -17.78
C MET A 248 20.05 -2.70 -16.34
#